data_AF-A0A1V4BVS0-F1
#
_entry.id   AF-A0A1V4BVS0-F1
#
_cell.length_a   1.000
_cell.length_b   1.000
_cell.length_c   1.000
_cell.angle_alpha   90.00
_cell.angle_beta   90.00
_cell.angle_gamma   90.00
#
_symmetry.space_group_name_H-M   'P 1'
#
loop_
_entity.id
_entity.type
_entity.pdbx_description
1 polymer ?
#
loop_
_entity_poly.entity_id
_entity_poly.type
_entity_poly.pdbx_seq_one_letter_code
_entity_poly.pdbx_strand_id
1 'polypeptide(L)'
;MTLVKLIYCRGGGKNSLSKIAFASSAIAFSTLAISPVQAAQLIIPNTNVLGTNVFSGPTFTVSQNFLPSDTLSVNVSGTVDLSVGQFTANAAGVIVSPQITNTGNSPGQTAAAFSGSILPGQPYASLLIGNNTLGFFPLFSATPANGLGNANPPTNLSLSGVPLSSIFTNVGFTGIANGTVLEFRVNDLNTFDNSGQFVIASTPEPSTILGLGLLGFGAFCQRKLSQEKRSKQDN
;
A
#
# COMPACT_ATOMS: atom_id res chain seq x y z
N MET A 1 19.80 23.30 35.93
CA MET A 1 20.67 24.05 36.86
C MET A 1 21.41 25.10 36.05
N THR A 2 21.13 26.35 36.35
CA THR A 2 21.52 27.56 35.63
C THR A 2 23.00 27.90 35.84
N LEU A 3 23.55 28.57 34.81
CA LEU A 3 24.56 29.63 34.86
C LEU A 3 25.90 29.39 35.60
N VAL A 4 26.94 29.39 34.76
CA VAL A 4 28.10 30.29 34.89
C VAL A 4 28.85 30.22 36.21
N LYS A 5 29.89 29.39 36.22
CA LYS A 5 31.01 29.55 37.15
C LYS A 5 32.31 29.14 36.47
N LEU A 6 32.87 30.03 35.66
CA LEU A 6 34.31 30.15 35.47
C LEU A 6 34.64 31.49 34.78
N ILE A 7 34.48 32.60 35.50
CA ILE A 7 35.27 33.80 35.24
C ILE A 7 36.17 33.96 36.45
N TYR A 8 37.42 33.53 36.30
CA TYR A 8 38.49 33.86 37.23
C TYR A 8 39.58 34.54 36.42
N CYS A 9 39.60 35.87 36.41
CA CYS A 9 40.80 36.66 36.10
C CYS A 9 40.79 37.91 36.96
N ARG A 10 41.53 37.80 38.06
CA ARG A 10 41.92 38.86 38.98
C ARG A 10 43.13 39.57 38.38
N GLY A 11 43.02 40.89 38.20
CA GLY A 11 44.17 41.80 38.29
C GLY A 11 44.94 42.11 37.00
N GLY A 12 44.83 43.38 36.57
CA GLY A 12 45.99 44.21 36.21
C GLY A 12 46.49 44.16 34.78
N GLY A 13 46.34 45.29 34.07
CA GLY A 13 47.19 45.61 32.91
C GLY A 13 46.42 46.13 31.71
N LYS A 14 46.42 47.45 31.54
CA LYS A 14 46.08 48.11 30.28
C LYS A 14 47.06 47.59 29.21
N ASN A 15 46.54 47.28 28.02
CA ASN A 15 47.27 46.92 26.78
C ASN A 15 47.53 45.42 26.57
N SER A 16 46.49 44.67 26.19
CA SER A 16 46.66 43.47 25.35
C SER A 16 45.33 43.10 24.68
N LEU A 17 44.85 43.96 23.78
CA LEU A 17 43.67 43.70 22.91
C LEU A 17 43.94 42.67 21.79
N SER A 18 44.92 41.79 21.96
CA SER A 18 45.36 40.88 20.91
C SER A 18 45.79 39.55 21.52
N LYS A 19 44.79 38.69 21.80
CA LYS A 19 44.86 37.22 21.77
C LYS A 19 43.65 36.59 22.48
N ILE A 20 42.50 36.63 21.83
CA ILE A 20 41.47 35.59 22.00
C ILE A 20 40.99 35.23 20.58
N ALA A 21 41.87 34.56 19.85
CA ALA A 21 41.46 33.68 18.77
C ALA A 21 41.27 32.32 19.41
N PHE A 22 40.02 31.97 19.75
CA PHE A 22 39.66 30.61 20.09
C PHE A 22 38.43 30.22 19.28
N ALA A 23 38.73 29.54 18.17
CA ALA A 23 37.97 28.47 17.55
C ALA A 23 36.47 28.42 17.88
N SER A 24 35.66 29.16 17.12
CA SER A 24 34.28 28.79 16.89
C SER A 24 34.26 27.52 16.03
N SER A 25 34.47 26.36 16.66
CA SER A 25 34.13 25.08 16.05
C SER A 25 32.61 25.07 15.91
N ALA A 26 32.15 25.31 14.68
CA ALA A 26 30.77 25.08 14.29
C ALA A 26 30.45 23.62 14.57
N ILE A 27 29.69 23.36 15.64
CA ILE A 27 29.01 22.09 15.82
C ILE A 27 27.88 22.12 14.78
N ALA A 28 28.19 21.69 13.56
CA ALA A 28 27.18 21.27 12.63
C ALA A 28 26.52 20.04 13.25
N PHE A 29 25.36 20.23 13.89
CA PHE A 29 24.46 19.13 14.17
C PHE A 29 24.03 18.58 12.81
N SER A 30 24.77 17.58 12.31
CA SER A 30 24.24 16.65 11.34
C SER A 30 23.12 15.89 12.04
N THR A 31 21.92 16.48 12.08
CA THR A 31 20.73 15.67 12.17
C THR A 31 20.77 14.78 10.94
N LEU A 32 21.23 13.54 11.12
CA LEU A 32 20.80 12.45 10.26
C LEU A 32 19.28 12.53 10.33
N ALA A 33 18.68 13.16 9.32
CA ALA A 33 17.28 12.97 9.04
C ALA A 33 17.17 11.47 8.75
N ILE A 34 16.88 10.69 9.79
CA ILE A 34 16.31 9.38 9.64
C ILE A 34 14.93 9.70 9.06
N SER A 35 14.88 9.90 7.74
CA SER A 35 13.63 9.79 7.01
C SER A 35 13.06 8.46 7.48
N PRO A 36 11.82 8.41 8.01
CA PRO A 36 11.20 7.11 8.24
C PRO A 36 11.37 6.34 6.94
N VAL A 37 11.99 5.15 7.00
CA VAL A 37 12.00 4.23 5.86
C VAL A 37 10.54 3.95 5.60
N GLN A 38 9.96 4.71 4.68
CA GLN A 38 8.56 4.55 4.32
C GLN A 38 8.48 3.17 3.70
N ALA A 39 7.63 2.33 4.28
CA ALA A 39 7.31 1.02 3.71
C ALA A 39 6.99 1.20 2.22
N ALA A 40 7.65 0.41 1.37
CA ALA A 40 7.38 0.49 -0.06
C ALA A 40 5.93 0.03 -0.31
N GLN A 41 5.29 0.60 -1.32
CA GLN A 41 3.94 0.21 -1.69
C GLN A 41 3.98 -0.70 -2.91
N LEU A 42 3.34 -1.86 -2.82
CA LEU A 42 3.07 -2.70 -3.99
C LEU A 42 2.01 -2.03 -4.86
N ILE A 43 2.41 -1.58 -6.05
CA ILE A 43 1.49 -0.97 -7.02
C ILE A 43 0.84 -2.05 -7.85
N ILE A 44 -0.48 -2.17 -7.75
CA ILE A 44 -1.29 -3.04 -8.60
C ILE A 44 -1.81 -2.21 -9.78
N PRO A 45 -1.57 -2.61 -11.04
CA PRO A 45 -2.13 -1.88 -12.17
C PRO A 45 -3.66 -1.97 -12.17
N ASN A 46 -4.31 -0.91 -12.66
CA ASN A 46 -5.75 -0.94 -12.84
C ASN A 46 -6.12 -2.05 -13.82
N THR A 47 -7.05 -2.91 -13.41
CA THR A 47 -7.43 -4.08 -14.21
C THR A 47 -8.83 -4.54 -13.86
N ASN A 48 -9.42 -5.35 -14.75
CA ASN A 48 -10.69 -6.03 -14.50
C ASN A 48 -10.43 -7.52 -14.33
N VAL A 49 -11.04 -8.11 -13.30
CA VAL A 49 -11.04 -9.55 -13.06
C VAL A 49 -12.46 -10.04 -13.30
N LEU A 50 -12.68 -10.75 -14.39
CA LEU A 50 -13.98 -11.32 -14.76
C LEU A 50 -14.33 -12.48 -13.83
N GLY A 51 -15.63 -12.73 -13.61
CA GLY A 51 -16.12 -13.90 -12.87
C GLY A 51 -15.60 -15.24 -13.42
N THR A 52 -15.24 -15.28 -14.69
CA THR A 52 -14.68 -16.46 -15.38
C THR A 52 -13.18 -16.62 -15.20
N ASN A 53 -12.48 -15.69 -14.54
CA ASN A 53 -11.04 -15.77 -14.28
C ASN A 53 -10.72 -16.71 -13.10
N VAL A 54 -11.06 -17.99 -13.25
CA VAL A 54 -10.90 -19.01 -12.20
C VAL A 54 -9.63 -19.83 -12.44
N PHE A 55 -9.40 -20.30 -13.66
CA PHE A 55 -8.20 -21.07 -14.00
C PHE A 55 -7.07 -20.22 -14.58
N SER A 56 -7.40 -19.00 -15.03
CA SER A 56 -6.45 -18.00 -15.49
C SER A 56 -7.10 -16.60 -15.43
N GLY A 57 -6.34 -15.61 -15.01
CA GLY A 57 -6.78 -14.22 -14.92
C GLY A 57 -5.69 -13.21 -15.27
N PRO A 58 -5.96 -11.91 -15.07
CA PRO A 58 -5.01 -10.87 -15.41
C PRO A 58 -3.78 -10.96 -14.51
N THR A 59 -2.62 -10.74 -15.11
CA THR A 59 -1.31 -10.80 -14.44
C THR A 59 -0.59 -9.47 -14.46
N PHE A 60 0.29 -9.25 -13.50
CA PHE A 60 1.24 -8.13 -13.52
C PHE A 60 2.59 -8.53 -12.95
N THR A 61 3.64 -7.87 -13.42
CA THR A 61 5.01 -8.08 -12.95
C THR A 61 5.36 -7.07 -11.87
N VAL A 62 5.84 -7.57 -10.75
CA VAL A 62 6.32 -6.77 -9.62
C VAL A 62 7.63 -6.09 -9.99
N SER A 63 7.72 -4.76 -9.81
CA SER A 63 8.83 -3.92 -10.30
C SER A 63 10.06 -3.84 -9.38
N GLN A 64 9.95 -4.34 -8.15
CA GLN A 64 10.99 -4.28 -7.14
C GLN A 64 10.83 -5.41 -6.12
N ASN A 65 11.83 -5.58 -5.25
CA ASN A 65 11.67 -6.46 -4.10
C ASN A 65 10.76 -5.79 -3.07
N PHE A 66 9.86 -6.58 -2.49
CA PHE A 66 8.99 -6.17 -1.38
C PHE A 66 9.24 -7.05 -0.17
N LEU A 67 9.25 -6.43 1.00
CA LEU A 67 9.35 -7.07 2.31
C LEU A 67 7.95 -7.36 2.89
N PRO A 68 7.83 -8.24 3.90
CA PRO A 68 6.54 -8.51 4.54
C PRO A 68 5.90 -7.30 5.24
N SER A 69 6.72 -6.30 5.59
CA SER A 69 6.31 -5.02 6.19
C SER A 69 5.90 -3.96 5.16
N ASP A 70 6.21 -4.18 3.88
CA ASP A 70 5.75 -3.30 2.81
C ASP A 70 4.24 -3.38 2.69
N THR A 71 3.63 -2.39 2.03
CA THR A 71 2.19 -2.18 2.11
C THR A 71 1.50 -2.33 0.76
N LEU A 72 0.19 -2.54 0.83
CA LEU A 72 -0.72 -2.48 -0.31
C LEU A 72 -1.87 -1.51 0.01
N SER A 73 -2.16 -0.64 -0.96
CA SER A 73 -3.39 0.17 -0.98
C SER A 73 -4.07 -0.03 -2.33
N VAL A 74 -5.35 -0.39 -2.30
CA VAL A 74 -6.12 -0.70 -3.50
C VAL A 74 -7.60 -0.48 -3.23
N ASN A 75 -8.35 -0.07 -4.25
CA ASN A 75 -9.81 -0.07 -4.24
C ASN A 75 -10.29 -1.13 -5.24
N VAL A 76 -11.25 -1.95 -4.81
CA VAL A 76 -11.89 -2.95 -5.67
C VAL A 76 -13.39 -2.73 -5.64
N SER A 77 -13.98 -2.50 -6.81
CA SER A 77 -15.41 -2.33 -7.00
C SER A 77 -16.01 -3.48 -7.80
N GLY A 78 -17.33 -3.63 -7.68
CA GLY A 78 -18.10 -4.61 -8.44
C GLY A 78 -18.32 -5.92 -7.70
N THR A 79 -18.91 -6.87 -8.42
CA THR A 79 -19.34 -8.16 -7.91
C THR A 79 -19.11 -9.22 -8.96
N VAL A 80 -18.93 -10.46 -8.50
CA VAL A 80 -19.00 -11.62 -9.37
C VAL A 80 -20.22 -12.44 -8.99
N ASP A 81 -20.85 -12.98 -10.03
CA ASP A 81 -22.05 -13.81 -9.94
C ASP A 81 -21.65 -15.23 -10.30
N LEU A 82 -21.79 -16.17 -9.38
CA LEU A 82 -21.59 -17.59 -9.64
C LEU A 82 -22.94 -18.30 -9.68
N SER A 83 -22.97 -19.51 -10.24
CA SER A 83 -24.19 -20.32 -10.32
C SER A 83 -25.37 -19.59 -10.99
N VAL A 84 -25.10 -18.90 -12.11
CA VAL A 84 -26.12 -18.17 -12.89
C VAL A 84 -26.82 -17.10 -12.05
N GLY A 85 -26.05 -16.34 -11.26
CA GLY A 85 -26.57 -15.28 -10.39
C GLY A 85 -27.24 -15.78 -9.11
N GLN A 86 -27.12 -17.07 -8.79
CA GLN A 86 -27.60 -17.62 -7.52
C GLN A 86 -26.58 -17.47 -6.38
N PHE A 87 -25.40 -16.91 -6.67
CA PHE A 87 -24.40 -16.54 -5.68
C PHE A 87 -23.63 -15.28 -6.13
N THR A 88 -24.14 -14.09 -5.80
CA THR A 88 -23.44 -12.83 -6.07
C THR A 88 -22.65 -12.41 -4.85
N ALA A 89 -21.35 -12.14 -5.00
CA ALA A 89 -20.50 -11.70 -3.89
C ALA A 89 -19.62 -10.51 -4.24
N ASN A 90 -19.23 -9.76 -3.20
CA ASN A 90 -18.17 -8.77 -3.29
C ASN A 90 -16.78 -9.42 -3.28
N ALA A 91 -15.71 -8.62 -3.39
CA ALA A 91 -14.34 -9.12 -3.50
C ALA A 91 -13.82 -9.88 -2.26
N ALA A 92 -14.51 -9.80 -1.10
CA ALA A 92 -14.19 -10.60 0.08
C ALA A 92 -14.94 -11.96 0.11
N GLY A 93 -15.74 -12.27 -0.92
CA GLY A 93 -16.60 -13.45 -0.96
C GLY A 93 -17.83 -13.34 -0.06
N VAL A 94 -18.18 -12.12 0.39
CA VAL A 94 -19.41 -11.87 1.14
C VAL A 94 -20.57 -11.72 0.16
N ILE A 95 -21.62 -12.49 0.39
CA ILE A 95 -22.82 -12.52 -0.45
C ILE A 95 -23.50 -11.15 -0.38
N VAL A 96 -23.80 -10.55 -1.53
CA VAL A 96 -24.57 -9.30 -1.65
C VAL A 96 -25.99 -9.56 -2.18
N SER A 97 -26.16 -10.64 -2.94
CA SER A 97 -27.43 -11.09 -3.52
C SER A 97 -27.30 -12.53 -4.04
N PRO A 98 -28.40 -13.22 -4.36
CA PRO A 98 -29.79 -12.93 -3.97
C PRO A 98 -30.01 -13.13 -2.46
N GLN A 99 -31.23 -12.89 -1.96
CA GLN A 99 -31.54 -13.03 -0.53
C GLN A 99 -31.31 -14.47 -0.01
N ILE A 100 -31.45 -15.47 -0.89
CA ILE A 100 -31.15 -16.87 -0.62
C ILE A 100 -30.39 -17.43 -1.81
N THR A 101 -29.15 -17.86 -1.60
CA THR A 101 -28.31 -18.48 -2.62
C THR A 101 -28.70 -19.94 -2.85
N ASN A 102 -28.13 -20.57 -3.89
CA ASN A 102 -28.22 -22.02 -4.08
C ASN A 102 -27.62 -22.85 -2.93
N THR A 103 -26.76 -22.25 -2.09
CA THR A 103 -26.21 -22.85 -0.88
C THR A 103 -27.07 -22.59 0.38
N GLY A 104 -28.19 -21.86 0.24
CA GLY A 104 -29.07 -21.51 1.35
C GLY A 104 -28.59 -20.33 2.20
N ASN A 105 -27.53 -19.64 1.78
CA ASN A 105 -26.97 -18.48 2.47
C ASN A 105 -27.67 -17.18 2.05
N SER A 106 -27.49 -16.14 2.86
CA SER A 106 -28.09 -14.82 2.64
C SER A 106 -27.06 -13.70 2.57
N PRO A 107 -27.43 -12.49 2.13
CA PRO A 107 -26.56 -11.34 2.16
C PRO A 107 -25.91 -11.12 3.53
N GLY A 108 -24.62 -10.81 3.50
CA GLY A 108 -23.78 -10.68 4.69
C GLY A 108 -23.18 -12.00 5.18
N GLN A 109 -23.50 -13.13 4.57
CA GLN A 109 -22.85 -14.41 4.87
C GLN A 109 -21.77 -14.73 3.84
N THR A 110 -20.99 -15.75 4.13
CA THR A 110 -20.09 -16.40 3.17
C THR A 110 -20.51 -17.85 3.01
N ALA A 111 -20.12 -18.46 1.88
CA ALA A 111 -20.09 -19.90 1.74
C ALA A 111 -18.64 -20.32 1.50
N ALA A 112 -18.23 -21.48 2.03
CA ALA A 112 -16.91 -22.01 1.75
C ALA A 112 -16.84 -22.55 0.32
N ALA A 113 -15.75 -22.22 -0.38
CA ALA A 113 -15.46 -22.80 -1.69
C ALA A 113 -15.27 -24.32 -1.57
N PHE A 114 -15.81 -25.05 -2.54
CA PHE A 114 -15.80 -26.51 -2.56
C PHE A 114 -14.40 -27.07 -2.85
N SER A 115 -14.26 -28.39 -2.65
CA SER A 115 -13.05 -29.10 -3.09
C SER A 115 -12.86 -28.96 -4.61
N GLY A 116 -11.64 -28.67 -5.03
CA GLY A 116 -11.31 -28.40 -6.44
C GLY A 116 -11.29 -26.91 -6.81
N SER A 117 -11.77 -26.03 -5.94
CA SER A 117 -11.52 -24.59 -6.07
C SER A 117 -10.04 -24.26 -5.85
N ILE A 118 -9.62 -23.06 -6.27
CA ILE A 118 -8.23 -22.57 -6.11
C ILE A 118 -7.84 -22.55 -4.63
N LEU A 119 -8.75 -22.10 -3.77
CA LEU A 119 -8.53 -22.01 -2.33
C LEU A 119 -9.73 -22.59 -1.56
N PRO A 120 -9.82 -23.94 -1.47
CA PRO A 120 -10.92 -24.61 -0.80
C PRO A 120 -11.03 -24.22 0.67
N GLY A 121 -12.26 -24.14 1.19
CA GLY A 121 -12.51 -23.75 2.58
C GLY A 121 -12.46 -22.25 2.85
N GLN A 122 -11.92 -21.44 1.92
CA GLN A 122 -12.02 -19.98 1.96
C GLN A 122 -13.31 -19.50 1.29
N PRO A 123 -13.75 -18.24 1.50
CA PRO A 123 -14.98 -17.74 0.90
C PRO A 123 -15.04 -17.96 -0.60
N TYR A 124 -16.16 -18.50 -1.06
CA TYR A 124 -16.49 -18.64 -2.48
C TYR A 124 -16.61 -17.26 -3.13
N ALA A 125 -16.34 -17.16 -4.43
CA ALA A 125 -16.36 -15.90 -5.19
C ALA A 125 -15.35 -14.82 -4.75
N SER A 126 -14.54 -15.04 -3.72
CA SER A 126 -13.56 -14.04 -3.27
C SER A 126 -12.50 -13.76 -4.33
N LEU A 127 -12.06 -12.51 -4.43
CA LEU A 127 -10.93 -12.12 -5.25
C LEU A 127 -9.63 -12.58 -4.62
N LEU A 128 -8.87 -13.38 -5.36
CA LEU A 128 -7.57 -13.90 -4.94
C LEU A 128 -6.43 -13.15 -5.65
N ILE A 129 -5.29 -13.03 -4.98
CA ILE A 129 -4.02 -12.59 -5.54
C ILE A 129 -2.93 -13.62 -5.22
N GLY A 130 -2.05 -13.91 -6.18
CA GLY A 130 -0.95 -14.84 -5.95
C GLY A 130 -0.34 -15.40 -7.23
N ASN A 131 0.30 -16.55 -7.12
CA ASN A 131 0.73 -17.37 -8.26
C ASN A 131 0.98 -18.82 -7.80
N ASN A 132 1.36 -19.70 -8.72
CA ASN A 132 1.60 -21.12 -8.40
C ASN A 132 2.78 -21.36 -7.45
N THR A 133 3.71 -20.41 -7.31
CA THR A 133 4.89 -20.56 -6.44
C THR A 133 4.61 -20.05 -5.02
N LEU A 134 3.96 -18.88 -4.90
CA LEU A 134 3.60 -18.24 -3.63
C LEU A 134 2.31 -18.81 -3.04
N GLY A 135 1.46 -19.43 -3.85
CA GLY A 135 0.07 -19.70 -3.52
C GLY A 135 -0.84 -18.51 -3.82
N PHE A 136 -2.15 -18.75 -3.77
CA PHE A 136 -3.19 -17.73 -3.90
C PHE A 136 -3.80 -17.41 -2.54
N PHE A 137 -4.11 -16.14 -2.31
CA PHE A 137 -4.66 -15.63 -1.05
C PHE A 137 -5.83 -14.69 -1.32
N PRO A 138 -6.86 -14.64 -0.45
CA PRO A 138 -7.91 -13.64 -0.56
C PRO A 138 -7.30 -12.24 -0.41
N LEU A 139 -7.58 -11.36 -1.37
CA LEU A 139 -7.14 -9.97 -1.27
C LEU A 139 -7.85 -9.25 -0.10
N PHE A 140 -9.09 -9.63 0.17
CA PHE A 140 -9.88 -9.15 1.30
C PHE A 140 -10.33 -10.32 2.17
N SER A 141 -10.17 -10.16 3.49
CA SER A 141 -10.78 -11.08 4.45
C SER A 141 -12.28 -10.79 4.63
N ALA A 142 -13.10 -11.81 4.81
CA ALA A 142 -14.52 -11.63 5.17
C ALA A 142 -14.63 -11.14 6.62
N THR A 143 -14.76 -9.83 6.80
CA THR A 143 -14.89 -9.14 8.09
C THR A 143 -16.14 -8.27 8.10
N PRO A 144 -16.60 -7.79 9.26
CA PRO A 144 -17.73 -6.85 9.31
C PRO A 144 -17.53 -5.59 8.46
N ALA A 145 -16.30 -5.08 8.38
CA ALA A 145 -15.95 -3.95 7.52
C ALA A 145 -16.14 -4.26 6.02
N ASN A 146 -15.91 -5.51 5.63
CA ASN A 146 -16.12 -6.00 4.26
C ASN A 146 -17.51 -6.62 4.05
N GLY A 147 -18.42 -6.44 5.02
CA GLY A 147 -19.83 -6.79 4.90
C GLY A 147 -20.28 -8.06 5.62
N LEU A 148 -19.40 -8.79 6.31
CA LEU A 148 -19.82 -9.97 7.07
C LEU A 148 -20.82 -9.58 8.17
N GLY A 149 -21.99 -10.22 8.19
CA GLY A 149 -23.11 -9.92 9.07
C GLY A 149 -23.97 -8.72 8.67
N ASN A 150 -23.69 -8.06 7.54
CA ASN A 150 -24.47 -6.92 7.05
C ASN A 150 -25.56 -7.37 6.07
N ALA A 151 -26.81 -6.96 6.26
CA ALA A 151 -27.90 -7.27 5.33
C ALA A 151 -27.75 -6.58 3.96
N ASN A 152 -26.96 -5.50 3.88
CA ASN A 152 -26.62 -4.79 2.64
C ASN A 152 -25.10 -4.62 2.53
N PRO A 153 -24.34 -5.69 2.22
CA PRO A 153 -22.89 -5.60 2.15
C PRO A 153 -22.39 -4.64 1.06
N PRO A 154 -21.26 -3.95 1.27
CA PRO A 154 -20.70 -3.07 0.27
C PRO A 154 -20.14 -3.86 -0.92
N THR A 155 -20.29 -3.28 -2.12
CA THR A 155 -19.69 -3.79 -3.37
C THR A 155 -18.38 -3.08 -3.74
N ASN A 156 -17.97 -2.10 -2.93
CA ASN A 156 -16.69 -1.39 -3.05
C ASN A 156 -15.89 -1.62 -1.76
N LEU A 157 -14.73 -2.25 -1.89
CA LEU A 157 -13.83 -2.55 -0.77
C LEU A 157 -12.50 -1.84 -0.98
N SER A 158 -11.82 -1.46 0.10
CA SER A 158 -10.51 -0.82 0.02
C SER A 158 -9.52 -1.34 1.05
N LEU A 159 -8.27 -1.46 0.63
CA LEU A 159 -7.11 -1.59 1.50
C LEU A 159 -6.38 -0.26 1.52
N SER A 160 -5.88 0.14 2.68
CA SER A 160 -5.11 1.36 2.86
C SER A 160 -3.92 1.07 3.74
N GLY A 161 -2.72 1.05 3.16
CA GLY A 161 -1.47 0.83 3.88
C GLY A 161 -1.37 -0.55 4.57
N VAL A 162 -2.03 -1.57 4.02
CA VAL A 162 -2.11 -2.90 4.65
C VAL A 162 -0.81 -3.67 4.42
N PRO A 163 -0.15 -4.22 5.46
CA PRO A 163 1.08 -4.98 5.30
C PRO A 163 0.90 -6.21 4.41
N LEU A 164 1.86 -6.48 3.52
CA LEU A 164 1.83 -7.65 2.64
C LEU A 164 1.77 -8.96 3.44
N SER A 165 2.39 -9.01 4.63
CA SER A 165 2.31 -10.15 5.56
C SER A 165 0.89 -10.49 6.03
N SER A 166 -0.05 -9.54 6.02
CA SER A 166 -1.46 -9.83 6.34
C SER A 166 -2.27 -10.39 5.17
N ILE A 167 -1.74 -10.29 3.94
CA ILE A 167 -2.37 -10.81 2.72
C ILE A 167 -1.75 -12.16 2.38
N PHE A 168 -0.41 -12.21 2.28
CA PHE A 168 0.37 -13.40 1.97
C PHE A 168 0.70 -14.15 3.26
N THR A 169 -0.28 -14.89 3.79
CA THR A 169 -0.24 -15.50 5.14
C THR A 169 0.51 -16.82 5.22
N ASN A 170 1.22 -17.22 4.16
CA ASN A 170 2.04 -18.44 4.19
C ASN A 170 3.09 -18.38 5.30
N VAL A 171 3.24 -19.48 6.02
CA VAL A 171 4.29 -19.65 7.02
C VAL A 171 5.65 -19.45 6.35
N GLY A 172 6.43 -18.49 6.84
CA GLY A 172 7.74 -18.16 6.28
C GLY A 172 7.71 -17.22 5.07
N PHE A 173 6.62 -16.47 4.85
CA PHE A 173 6.62 -15.40 3.84
C PHE A 173 7.72 -14.37 4.12
N THR A 174 8.74 -14.32 3.25
CA THR A 174 9.89 -13.41 3.37
C THR A 174 9.78 -12.18 2.47
N GLY A 175 8.73 -12.07 1.66
CA GLY A 175 8.56 -10.99 0.69
C GLY A 175 8.31 -11.48 -0.73
N ILE A 176 8.30 -10.53 -1.67
CA ILE A 176 8.06 -10.76 -3.10
C ILE A 176 9.26 -10.24 -3.89
N ALA A 177 9.88 -11.08 -4.71
CA ALA A 177 11.05 -10.69 -5.49
C ALA A 177 10.66 -9.84 -6.72
N ASN A 178 11.55 -8.94 -7.13
CA ASN A 178 11.46 -8.23 -8.40
C ASN A 178 11.33 -9.23 -9.56
N GLY A 179 10.44 -8.94 -10.51
CA GLY A 179 10.16 -9.82 -11.64
C GLY A 179 9.16 -10.93 -11.32
N THR A 180 8.69 -11.06 -10.08
CA THR A 180 7.60 -12.00 -9.75
C THR A 180 6.36 -11.60 -10.54
N VAL A 181 5.73 -12.56 -11.21
CA VAL A 181 4.44 -12.36 -11.87
C VAL A 181 3.34 -12.78 -10.89
N LEU A 182 2.48 -11.84 -10.53
CA LEU A 182 1.27 -12.10 -9.73
C LEU A 182 0.06 -12.13 -10.65
N GLU A 183 -0.93 -12.90 -10.25
CA GLU A 183 -2.17 -13.17 -10.98
C GLU A 183 -3.37 -12.95 -10.06
N PHE A 184 -4.44 -12.40 -10.63
CA PHE A 184 -5.73 -12.34 -9.96
C PHE A 184 -6.65 -13.44 -10.44
N ARG A 185 -7.39 -14.05 -9.50
CA ARG A 185 -8.39 -15.08 -9.82
C ARG A 185 -9.61 -14.97 -8.93
N VAL A 186 -10.71 -15.56 -9.36
CA VAL A 186 -11.94 -15.72 -8.57
C VAL A 186 -11.92 -17.10 -7.91
N ASN A 187 -12.19 -17.16 -6.60
CA ASN A 187 -12.22 -18.42 -5.87
C ASN A 187 -13.46 -19.24 -6.23
N ASP A 188 -13.29 -20.15 -7.19
CA ASP A 188 -14.31 -21.07 -7.67
C ASP A 188 -13.64 -22.34 -8.23
N LEU A 189 -14.43 -23.36 -8.56
CA LEU A 189 -14.03 -24.63 -9.16
C LEU A 189 -14.39 -24.76 -10.66
N ASN A 190 -15.13 -23.81 -11.23
CA ASN A 190 -15.54 -23.85 -12.63
C ASN A 190 -15.67 -22.43 -13.22
N THR A 191 -16.05 -22.29 -14.50
CA THR A 191 -16.25 -20.98 -15.14
C THR A 191 -17.55 -20.85 -15.94
N PHE A 192 -18.33 -21.91 -16.10
CA PHE A 192 -19.38 -21.96 -17.11
C PHE A 192 -20.67 -21.24 -16.68
N ASP A 193 -20.86 -21.05 -15.38
CA ASP A 193 -22.02 -20.38 -14.78
C ASP A 193 -21.66 -19.05 -14.10
N ASN A 194 -20.49 -18.48 -14.46
CA ASN A 194 -19.96 -17.27 -13.86
C ASN A 194 -20.18 -16.03 -14.73
N SER A 195 -20.51 -14.91 -14.10
CA SER A 195 -20.59 -13.59 -14.71
C SER A 195 -20.14 -12.48 -13.75
N GLY A 196 -20.30 -11.23 -14.17
CA GLY A 196 -19.82 -10.08 -13.40
C GLY A 196 -18.31 -9.90 -13.48
N GLN A 197 -17.82 -8.90 -12.74
CA GLN A 197 -16.41 -8.58 -12.67
C GLN A 197 -16.07 -7.75 -11.43
N PHE A 198 -14.83 -7.87 -10.99
CA PHE A 198 -14.19 -6.91 -10.11
C PHE A 198 -13.38 -5.92 -10.93
N VAL A 199 -13.42 -4.64 -10.54
CA VAL A 199 -12.61 -3.57 -11.11
C VAL A 199 -11.62 -3.12 -10.05
N ILE A 200 -10.34 -3.30 -10.33
CA ILE A 200 -9.24 -2.96 -9.43
C ILE A 200 -8.70 -1.59 -9.83
N ALA A 201 -8.58 -0.69 -8.85
CA ALA A 201 -7.97 0.62 -9.00
C ALA A 201 -6.89 0.84 -7.93
N SER A 202 -5.67 1.15 -8.37
CA SER A 202 -4.59 1.55 -7.45
C SER A 202 -4.93 2.89 -6.80
N THR A 203 -4.67 3.02 -5.50
CA THR A 203 -4.68 4.31 -4.81
C THR A 203 -3.24 4.80 -4.64
N PRO A 204 -2.79 5.84 -5.38
CA PRO A 204 -1.44 6.37 -5.23
C PRO A 204 -1.26 6.98 -3.84
N GLU A 205 -0.15 6.68 -3.16
CA GLU A 205 0.16 7.32 -1.88
C GLU A 205 0.37 8.84 -2.05
N PRO A 206 -0.18 9.68 -1.13
CA PRO A 206 -0.06 11.14 -1.18
C PRO A 206 1.39 11.67 -1.21
N SER A 207 2.35 10.90 -0.71
CA SER A 207 3.77 11.25 -0.64
C SER A 207 4.43 11.41 -2.01
N THR A 208 3.93 10.73 -3.05
CA THR A 208 4.40 10.88 -4.44
C THR A 208 4.12 12.28 -4.98
N ILE A 209 3.02 12.91 -4.53
CA ILE A 209 2.61 14.25 -4.97
C ILE A 209 3.43 15.33 -4.28
N LEU A 210 3.76 15.14 -2.99
CA LEU A 210 4.58 16.08 -2.21
C LEU A 210 6.06 16.11 -2.66
N GLY A 211 6.61 14.97 -3.06
CA GLY A 211 8.01 14.88 -3.54
C GLY A 211 8.27 15.68 -4.82
N LEU A 212 7.33 15.65 -5.77
CA LEU A 212 7.41 16.44 -7.02
C LEU A 212 7.26 17.95 -6.76
N GLY A 213 6.39 18.34 -5.82
CA GLY A 213 6.18 19.75 -5.46
C GLY A 213 7.40 20.42 -4.82
N LEU A 214 8.11 19.70 -3.94
CA LEU A 214 9.31 20.20 -3.26
C LEU A 214 10.53 20.32 -4.21
N LEU A 215 10.70 19.39 -5.15
CA LEU A 215 11.74 19.47 -6.17
C LEU A 215 11.52 20.66 -7.12
N GLY A 216 10.25 20.91 -7.51
CA GLY A 216 9.87 22.08 -8.30
C GLY A 216 10.15 23.41 -7.60
N PHE A 217 9.86 23.50 -6.29
CA PHE A 217 10.13 24.69 -5.49
C PHE A 217 11.64 24.93 -5.27
N GLY A 218 12.40 23.88 -5.01
CA GLY A 218 13.86 23.97 -4.86
C GLY A 218 14.55 24.51 -6.12
N ALA A 219 14.16 24.00 -7.30
CA ALA A 219 14.68 24.48 -8.57
C ALA A 219 14.26 25.94 -8.88
N PHE A 220 13.03 26.33 -8.51
CA PHE A 220 12.55 27.71 -8.67
C PHE A 220 13.31 28.70 -7.76
N CYS A 221 13.55 28.34 -6.50
CA CYS A 221 14.34 29.16 -5.57
C CYS A 221 15.79 29.31 -6.03
N GLN A 222 16.42 28.25 -6.54
CA GLN A 222 17.78 28.37 -7.10
C GLN A 222 17.84 29.25 -8.35
N ARG A 223 16.82 29.19 -9.21
CA ARG A 223 16.75 30.03 -10.42
C ARG A 223 16.60 31.51 -10.07
N LYS A 224 15.81 31.85 -9.04
CA LYS A 224 15.67 33.24 -8.57
C LYS A 224 16.98 33.79 -7.98
N LEU A 225 17.67 33.00 -7.16
CA LEU A 225 18.95 33.39 -6.56
C LEU A 225 20.08 33.53 -7.60
N SER A 226 20.06 32.72 -8.67
CA SER A 226 21.02 32.85 -9.77
C SER A 226 20.79 34.09 -10.63
N GLN A 227 19.55 34.56 -10.78
CA GLN A 227 19.24 35.79 -11.53
C GLN A 227 19.57 37.04 -10.73
N GLU A 228 19.37 37.02 -9.42
CA GLU A 228 19.69 38.14 -8.53
C GLU A 228 21.20 38.41 -8.44
N LYS A 229 22.04 37.36 -8.57
CA LYS A 229 23.50 37.51 -8.63
C LYS A 229 24.00 38.15 -9.93
N ARG A 230 23.34 37.92 -11.08
CA ARG A 230 23.71 38.57 -12.34
C ARG A 230 23.39 40.07 -12.34
N SER A 231 22.30 40.47 -11.67
CA SER A 231 21.89 41.88 -11.58
C SER A 231 22.84 42.77 -10.75
N LYS A 232 23.72 42.21 -9.91
CA LYS A 232 24.62 42.99 -9.05
C LYS A 232 26.07 43.05 -9.57
N GLN A 233 26.36 42.37 -10.67
CA GLN A 233 27.69 42.36 -11.28
C GLN A 233 27.79 43.36 -12.46
N ASP A 234 26.64 43.85 -12.93
CA ASP A 234 26.52 44.92 -13.92
C ASP A 234 26.06 46.22 -13.21
N ASN A 235 26.96 46.82 -12.43
CA ASN A 235 26.94 48.23 -12.03
C ASN A 235 28.32 48.68 -11.54
#